data_AF-A0A183NHB9-F1
#
_entry.id   AF-A0A183NHB9-F1
#
_cell.length_a   1.000
_cell.length_b   1.000
_cell.length_c   1.000
_cell.angle_alpha   90.00
_cell.angle_beta   90.00
_cell.angle_gamma   90.00
#
_symmetry.space_group_name_H-M   'P 1'
#
loop_
_entity.id
_entity.type
_entity.pdbx_description
1 polymer ?
#
loop_
_entity_poly.entity_id
_entity_poly.type
_entity_poly.pdbx_seq_one_letter_code
_entity_poly.pdbx_strand_id
1 'polypeptide(L)'
;MGLRFLIGVILFLIAPDDRDFYGNKRIELAGSLLALLFEDVFKTFNEDLWLTVSKIDTKRRCTPFDISRHIKTWMITEQLNRAISSGNWIIKRFRMMRHGVTQVVSRLSYVAALGHMTRMTSQFEKTRKVSGPRSIHASQWGLICPSDTPEGEACGLVKNVALMCHVTVEVDDAHLIELISNYYTFPLYQMRYAKNEYVDVRLLIVLL
;
A
#
# COMPACT_ATOMS: atom_id res chain seq x y z
N MET A 1 -22.10 -6.08 -9.29
CA MET A 1 -21.15 -6.14 -10.43
C MET A 1 -20.72 -7.56 -10.79
N GLY A 2 -20.31 -8.39 -9.83
CA GLY A 2 -19.68 -9.70 -10.10
C GLY A 2 -20.48 -10.66 -11.01
N LEU A 3 -21.76 -10.92 -10.73
CA LEU A 3 -22.54 -11.91 -11.50
C LEU A 3 -22.81 -11.46 -12.94
N ARG A 4 -23.08 -10.16 -13.16
CA ARG A 4 -23.36 -9.62 -14.50
C ARG A 4 -22.11 -9.61 -15.37
N PHE A 5 -20.95 -9.29 -14.79
CA PHE A 5 -19.66 -9.41 -15.49
C PHE A 5 -19.36 -10.87 -15.85
N LEU A 6 -19.52 -11.79 -14.88
CA LEU A 6 -19.30 -13.22 -15.09
C LEU A 6 -20.18 -13.78 -16.23
N ILE A 7 -21.48 -13.47 -16.21
CA ILE A 7 -22.42 -13.87 -17.27
C ILE A 7 -22.01 -13.25 -18.62
N GLY A 8 -21.59 -11.98 -18.63
CA GLY A 8 -21.10 -11.31 -19.83
C GLY A 8 -19.86 -11.98 -20.43
N VAL A 9 -18.92 -12.42 -19.58
CA VAL A 9 -17.71 -13.16 -20.03
C VAL A 9 -18.08 -14.55 -20.54
N ILE A 10 -18.94 -15.30 -19.83
CA ILE A 10 -19.41 -16.64 -20.26
C ILE A 10 -20.14 -16.57 -21.60
N LEU A 11 -20.93 -15.51 -21.82
CA LEU A 11 -21.66 -15.26 -23.06
C LEU A 11 -20.78 -14.61 -24.15
N PHE A 12 -19.48 -14.44 -23.92
CA PHE A 12 -18.53 -13.78 -24.84
C PHE A 12 -18.90 -12.35 -25.24
N LEU A 13 -19.72 -11.67 -24.43
CA LEU A 13 -20.10 -10.26 -24.63
C LEU A 13 -19.05 -9.29 -24.09
N ILE A 14 -18.20 -9.75 -23.16
CA ILE A 14 -17.18 -8.96 -22.48
C ILE A 14 -15.89 -9.78 -22.44
N ALA A 15 -14.74 -9.15 -22.73
CA ALA A 15 -13.44 -9.79 -22.59
C ALA A 15 -13.06 -9.97 -21.11
N PRO A 16 -12.32 -11.04 -20.75
CA PRO A 16 -11.81 -11.19 -19.39
C PRO A 16 -10.83 -10.07 -19.04
N ASP A 17 -10.84 -9.64 -17.78
CA ASP A 17 -9.95 -8.57 -17.30
C ASP A 17 -8.48 -9.00 -17.38
N ASP A 18 -7.64 -8.10 -17.88
CA ASP A 18 -6.20 -8.28 -17.91
C ASP A 18 -5.59 -8.08 -16.51
N ARG A 19 -5.04 -9.16 -15.95
CA ARG A 19 -4.37 -9.16 -14.63
C ARG A 19 -3.04 -8.41 -14.65
N ASP A 20 -2.41 -8.28 -15.82
CA ASP A 20 -1.10 -7.66 -15.96
C ASP A 20 -1.18 -6.14 -16.21
N PHE A 21 -2.38 -5.63 -16.48
CA PHE A 21 -2.66 -4.20 -16.62
C PHE A 21 -2.23 -3.40 -15.38
N TYR A 22 -1.26 -2.50 -15.58
CA TYR A 22 -0.67 -1.71 -14.50
C TYR A 22 -1.59 -0.67 -13.86
N GLY A 23 -2.63 -0.20 -14.56
CA GLY A 23 -3.60 0.75 -13.98
C GLY A 23 -4.43 0.16 -12.83
N ASN A 24 -4.52 -1.17 -12.75
CA ASN A 24 -5.16 -1.89 -11.64
C ASN A 24 -4.19 -2.17 -10.48
N LYS A 25 -2.91 -1.86 -10.64
CA LYS A 25 -1.88 -2.05 -9.62
C LYS A 25 -1.63 -0.72 -8.91
N ARG A 26 -1.21 -0.80 -7.65
CA ARG A 26 -0.86 0.36 -6.83
C ARG A 26 0.55 0.18 -6.28
N ILE A 27 1.29 1.29 -6.21
CA ILE A 27 2.62 1.32 -5.61
C ILE A 27 2.45 1.75 -4.17
N GLU A 28 2.94 0.93 -3.24
CA GLU A 28 3.00 1.31 -1.84
C GLU A 28 4.26 2.14 -1.59
N LEU A 29 4.07 3.35 -1.06
CA LEU A 29 5.15 4.29 -0.80
C LEU A 29 5.76 4.06 0.60
N ALA A 30 6.94 4.63 0.84
CA ALA A 30 7.59 4.57 2.14
C ALA A 30 6.70 5.16 3.26
N GLY A 31 5.91 6.20 2.97
CA GLY A 31 5.01 6.82 3.93
C GLY A 31 3.91 5.88 4.43
N SER A 32 3.22 5.18 3.52
CA SER A 32 2.16 4.24 3.90
C SER A 32 2.73 3.06 4.69
N LEU A 33 3.91 2.57 4.32
CA LEU A 33 4.60 1.52 5.06
C LEU A 33 4.97 1.98 6.47
N LEU A 34 5.62 3.14 6.60
CA LEU A 34 6.01 3.69 7.90
C LEU A 34 4.81 3.95 8.80
N ALA A 35 3.69 4.41 8.24
CA ALA A 35 2.44 4.59 8.98
C ALA A 35 1.95 3.26 9.59
N LEU A 36 1.91 2.18 8.78
CA LEU A 36 1.52 0.85 9.26
C LEU A 36 2.45 0.32 10.36
N LEU A 37 3.76 0.53 10.19
CA LEU A 37 4.76 0.13 11.17
C LEU A 37 4.59 0.89 12.49
N PHE A 38 4.43 2.21 12.41
CA PHE A 38 4.19 3.05 13.58
C PHE A 38 2.88 2.68 14.28
N GLU A 39 1.81 2.46 13.53
CA GLU A 39 0.51 2.09 14.08
C GLU A 39 0.58 0.77 14.87
N ASP A 40 1.27 -0.25 14.36
CA ASP A 40 1.43 -1.52 15.06
C ASP A 40 2.24 -1.36 16.35
N VAL A 41 3.36 -0.64 16.28
CA VAL A 41 4.22 -0.38 17.44
C VAL A 41 3.48 0.45 18.49
N PHE A 42 2.72 1.46 18.07
CA PHE A 42 1.93 2.33 18.95
C PHE A 42 0.79 1.56 19.64
N LYS A 43 0.06 0.72 18.90
CA LYS A 43 -0.97 -0.15 19.49
C LYS A 43 -0.39 -1.13 20.49
N THR A 44 0.74 -1.75 20.16
CA THR A 44 1.45 -2.66 21.08
C THR A 44 1.94 -1.92 22.34
N PHE A 45 2.44 -0.69 22.18
CA PHE A 45 2.83 0.17 23.30
C PHE A 45 1.64 0.46 24.24
N ASN A 46 0.46 0.77 23.69
CA ASN A 46 -0.75 1.00 24.47
C ASN A 46 -1.25 -0.26 25.18
N GLU A 47 -1.21 -1.42 24.51
CA GLU A 47 -1.56 -2.72 25.10
C GLU A 47 -0.62 -3.08 26.27
N ASP A 48 0.69 -2.86 26.10
CA ASP A 48 1.71 -3.06 27.14
C ASP A 48 1.51 -2.13 28.34
N LEU A 49 1.18 -0.86 28.08
CA LEU A 49 0.91 0.13 29.13
C LEU A 49 -0.33 -0.26 29.91
N TRP A 50 -1.42 -0.61 29.23
CA TRP A 50 -2.65 -1.08 29.85
C TRP A 50 -2.42 -2.31 30.73
N LEU A 51 -1.72 -3.33 30.23
CA LEU A 51 -1.37 -4.53 31.01
C LEU A 51 -0.54 -4.21 32.26
N THR A 52 0.36 -3.24 32.16
CA THR A 52 1.19 -2.80 33.28
C THR A 52 0.35 -2.11 34.34
N VAL A 53 -0.55 -1.21 33.93
CA VAL A 53 -1.47 -0.50 34.83
C VAL A 53 -2.40 -1.48 35.54
N SER A 54 -3.05 -2.40 34.82
CA SER A 54 -4.00 -3.37 35.42
C SER A 54 -3.36 -4.27 36.48
N LYS A 55 -2.09 -4.67 36.27
CA LYS A 55 -1.33 -5.46 37.25
C LYS A 55 -1.00 -4.68 38.53
N ILE A 56 -0.76 -3.38 38.40
CA ILE A 56 -0.44 -2.49 39.53
C ILE A 56 -1.71 -2.17 40.33
N ASP A 57 -2.81 -1.90 39.63
CA ASP A 57 -4.11 -1.57 40.22
C ASP A 57 -4.61 -2.69 41.14
N THR A 58 -4.47 -3.95 40.71
CA THR A 58 -4.85 -5.12 41.52
C THR A 58 -4.09 -5.24 42.85
N LYS A 59 -2.90 -4.61 42.97
CA LYS A 59 -2.03 -4.71 44.15
C LYS A 59 -2.05 -3.48 45.05
N ARG A 60 -2.73 -2.39 44.66
CA ARG A 60 -2.67 -1.12 45.38
C ARG A 60 -3.85 -0.94 46.34
N ARG A 61 -3.55 -0.45 47.56
CA ARG A 61 -4.57 -0.01 48.52
C ARG A 61 -4.64 1.51 48.72
N CYS A 62 -3.56 2.32 48.60
CA CYS A 62 -3.61 3.74 49.02
C CYS A 62 -2.46 4.66 48.52
N THR A 63 -1.87 4.48 47.33
CA THR A 63 -0.80 5.40 46.84
C THR A 63 -1.19 6.13 45.56
N PRO A 64 -0.81 7.42 45.38
CA PRO A 64 -1.09 8.15 44.15
C PRO A 64 -0.45 7.44 42.95
N PHE A 65 -1.21 7.36 41.85
CA PHE A 65 -0.79 6.68 40.64
C PHE A 65 -0.18 7.65 39.65
N ASP A 66 1.09 7.38 39.31
CA ASP A 66 1.87 8.15 38.36
C ASP A 66 2.20 7.26 37.17
N ILE A 67 1.46 7.46 36.07
CA ILE A 67 1.60 6.69 34.82
C ILE A 67 2.97 6.89 34.20
N SER A 68 3.56 8.08 34.36
CA SER A 68 4.80 8.50 33.71
C SER A 68 5.97 7.55 34.01
N ARG A 69 5.96 6.92 35.20
CA ARG A 69 7.00 5.98 35.64
C ARG A 69 6.94 4.62 34.93
N HIS A 70 5.80 4.30 34.33
CA HIS A 70 5.53 3.00 33.70
C HIS A 70 5.57 3.06 32.17
N ILE A 71 5.78 4.25 31.60
CA ILE A 71 5.97 4.47 30.17
C ILE A 71 7.35 3.95 29.76
N LYS A 72 7.40 2.99 28.83
CA LYS A 72 8.65 2.53 28.21
C LYS A 72 9.02 3.44 27.02
N THR A 73 9.73 4.53 27.28
CA THR A 73 10.07 5.55 26.26
C THR A 73 10.88 4.99 25.07
N TRP A 74 11.67 3.95 25.29
CA TRP A 74 12.55 3.35 24.28
C TRP A 74 11.86 2.38 23.32
N MET A 75 10.67 1.88 23.67
CA MET A 75 10.01 0.78 22.94
C MET A 75 9.74 1.14 21.47
N ILE A 76 9.24 2.35 21.22
CA ILE A 76 8.92 2.80 19.86
C ILE A 76 10.21 2.97 19.04
N THR A 77 11.19 3.68 19.60
CA THR A 77 12.48 3.93 18.94
C THR A 77 13.22 2.64 18.60
N GLU A 78 13.29 1.70 19.53
CA GLU A 78 14.00 0.43 19.32
C GLU A 78 13.33 -0.43 18.25
N GLN A 79 12.00 -0.54 18.27
CA GLN A 79 11.27 -1.35 17.30
C GLN A 79 11.34 -0.76 15.89
N LEU A 80 11.25 0.57 15.75
CA LEU A 80 11.43 1.25 14.47
C LEU A 80 12.86 1.07 13.94
N ASN A 81 13.87 1.28 14.79
CA ASN A 81 15.28 1.08 14.41
C ASN A 81 15.56 -0.36 13.97
N ARG A 82 15.02 -1.34 14.69
CA ARG A 82 15.15 -2.76 14.35
C ARG A 82 14.52 -3.10 13.00
N ALA A 83 13.31 -2.60 12.72
CA ALA A 83 12.62 -2.84 11.46
C ALA A 83 13.36 -2.19 10.27
N ILE A 84 13.84 -0.96 10.44
CA ILE A 84 14.56 -0.21 9.39
C ILE A 84 15.96 -0.78 9.14
N SER A 85 16.70 -1.13 10.19
CA SER A 85 18.07 -1.66 10.05
C SER A 85 18.11 -3.07 9.45
N SER A 86 17.17 -3.93 9.85
CA SER A 86 17.12 -5.32 9.35
C SER A 86 16.47 -5.45 7.98
N GLY A 87 15.62 -4.48 7.58
CA GLY A 87 14.81 -4.55 6.36
C GLY A 87 13.76 -5.65 6.34
N ASN A 88 13.53 -6.31 7.48
CA ASN A 88 12.52 -7.35 7.65
C ASN A 88 11.32 -6.75 8.39
N TRP A 89 10.25 -6.50 7.64
CA TRP A 89 9.03 -5.87 8.14
C TRP A 89 7.99 -6.97 8.37
N ILE A 90 7.93 -7.44 9.62
CA ILE A 90 7.02 -8.50 10.06
C ILE A 90 6.00 -7.86 11.00
N ILE A 91 4.85 -7.49 10.44
CA ILE A 91 3.74 -6.88 11.17
C ILE A 91 2.60 -7.90 11.24
N LYS A 92 2.50 -8.61 12.37
CA LYS A 92 1.52 -9.68 12.56
C LYS A 92 0.09 -9.17 12.49
N ARG A 93 -0.18 -7.98 13.05
CA ARG A 93 -1.52 -7.37 13.13
C ARG A 93 -2.15 -7.15 11.74
N PHE A 94 -1.36 -6.68 10.79
CA PHE A 94 -1.79 -6.41 9.41
C PHE A 94 -1.47 -7.54 8.44
N ARG A 95 -1.02 -8.71 8.93
CA ARG A 95 -0.56 -9.86 8.13
C ARG A 95 0.46 -9.48 7.06
N MET A 96 1.32 -8.50 7.36
CA MET A 96 2.37 -8.07 6.46
C MET A 96 3.67 -8.77 6.84
N MET A 97 4.15 -9.66 5.96
CA MET A 97 5.48 -10.26 6.07
C MET A 97 6.26 -9.90 4.81
N ARG A 98 7.15 -8.92 4.93
CA ARG A 98 7.95 -8.43 3.82
C ARG A 98 9.42 -8.42 4.19
N HIS A 99 10.24 -8.88 3.25
CA HIS A 99 11.69 -8.92 3.37
C HIS A 99 12.31 -7.95 2.37
N GLY A 100 13.37 -7.26 2.80
CA GLY A 100 14.12 -6.34 1.96
C GLY A 100 13.37 -5.06 1.58
N VAL A 101 12.48 -4.59 2.48
CA VAL A 101 11.75 -3.31 2.31
C VAL A 101 12.73 -2.14 2.39
N THR A 102 13.61 -2.13 3.39
CA THR A 102 14.72 -1.17 3.49
C THR A 102 16.01 -1.81 3.02
N GLN A 103 16.80 -1.05 2.29
CA GLN A 103 18.08 -1.46 1.72
C GLN A 103 19.09 -0.33 1.86
N VAL A 104 20.36 -0.67 1.94
CA VAL A 104 21.43 0.33 1.93
C VAL A 104 21.52 0.92 0.53
N VAL A 105 21.42 2.25 0.44
CA VAL A 105 21.51 2.96 -0.84
C VAL A 105 22.92 2.78 -1.41
N SER A 106 22.97 2.28 -2.65
CA SER A 106 24.22 2.14 -3.40
C SER A 106 24.72 3.50 -3.85
N ARG A 107 25.95 3.86 -3.44
CA ARG A 107 26.60 5.15 -3.74
C ARG A 107 27.74 5.00 -4.75
N LEU A 108 27.55 4.17 -5.77
CA LEU A 108 28.54 3.97 -6.83
C LEU A 108 28.67 5.18 -7.76
N SER A 109 27.55 5.83 -8.07
CA SER A 109 27.50 7.09 -8.83
C SER A 109 26.25 7.87 -8.43
N TYR A 110 26.19 9.15 -8.78
CA TYR A 110 25.01 9.99 -8.54
C TYR A 110 23.75 9.39 -9.20
N VAL A 111 23.87 8.96 -10.45
CA VAL A 111 22.77 8.35 -11.21
C VAL A 111 22.36 7.00 -10.61
N ALA A 112 23.32 6.18 -10.16
CA ALA A 112 23.01 4.90 -9.52
C ALA A 112 22.27 5.10 -8.18
N ALA A 113 22.63 6.13 -7.41
CA ALA A 113 21.93 6.46 -6.17
C ALA A 113 20.48 6.93 -6.44
N LEU A 114 20.27 7.79 -7.45
CA LEU A 114 18.94 8.20 -7.88
C LEU A 114 18.10 7.01 -8.34
N GLY A 115 18.65 6.16 -9.21
CA GLY A 115 17.97 4.96 -9.71
C GLY A 115 17.60 3.98 -8.58
N HIS A 116 18.41 3.89 -7.53
CA HIS A 116 18.09 3.09 -6.35
C HIS A 116 16.90 3.70 -5.58
N MET A 117 16.81 5.02 -5.45
CA MET A 117 15.70 5.68 -4.75
C MET A 117 14.36 5.59 -5.51
N THR A 118 14.40 5.52 -6.84
CA THR A 118 13.21 5.37 -7.70
C THR A 118 12.83 3.91 -7.99
N ARG A 119 13.47 2.96 -7.32
CA ARG A 119 13.27 1.53 -7.52
C ARG A 119 11.96 1.07 -6.89
N MET A 120 11.18 0.31 -7.64
CA MET A 120 10.03 -0.42 -7.14
C MET A 120 10.22 -1.92 -7.31
N THR A 121 9.69 -2.69 -6.36
CA THR A 121 9.80 -4.14 -6.32
C THR A 121 8.42 -4.76 -6.30
N SER A 122 8.20 -5.75 -7.16
CA SER A 122 6.97 -6.52 -7.15
C SER A 122 7.03 -7.62 -6.09
N GLN A 123 5.90 -7.91 -5.44
CA GLN A 123 5.78 -8.93 -4.39
C GLN A 123 5.75 -10.38 -4.92
N PHE A 124 6.09 -10.59 -6.19
CA PHE A 124 6.15 -11.94 -6.75
C PHE A 124 7.42 -12.65 -6.27
N GLU A 125 7.27 -13.94 -6.01
CA GLU A 125 8.39 -14.79 -5.63
C GLU A 125 9.40 -14.90 -6.77
N LYS A 126 10.65 -14.52 -6.51
CA LYS A 126 11.71 -14.39 -7.53
C LYS A 126 12.05 -15.71 -8.22
N THR A 127 11.90 -16.83 -7.52
CA THR A 127 12.16 -18.18 -8.02
C THR A 127 11.09 -18.67 -8.99
N ARG A 128 9.87 -18.10 -8.93
CA ARG A 128 8.76 -18.51 -9.79
C ARG A 128 8.95 -17.93 -11.20
N LYS A 129 9.15 -18.82 -12.17
CA LYS A 129 9.30 -18.48 -13.59
C LYS A 129 7.94 -18.24 -14.27
N VAL A 130 7.26 -17.15 -13.89
CA VAL A 130 6.03 -16.68 -14.55
C VAL A 130 6.37 -15.54 -15.50
N SER A 131 5.97 -15.64 -16.77
CA SER A 131 6.26 -14.64 -17.81
C SER A 131 5.45 -13.35 -17.66
N GLY A 132 4.16 -13.44 -17.31
CA GLY A 132 3.23 -12.30 -17.23
C GLY A 132 3.79 -11.06 -16.52
N PRO A 133 4.08 -11.12 -15.21
CA PRO A 133 4.56 -9.95 -14.46
C PRO A 133 5.96 -9.48 -14.87
N ARG A 134 6.76 -10.35 -15.49
CA ARG A 134 8.14 -10.06 -15.92
C ARG A 134 8.18 -9.38 -17.29
N SER A 135 7.20 -9.65 -18.14
CA SER A 135 7.11 -9.04 -19.45
C SER A 135 6.80 -7.54 -19.37
N ILE A 136 7.31 -6.79 -20.36
CA ILE A 136 6.94 -5.40 -20.55
C ILE A 136 5.52 -5.39 -21.11
N HIS A 137 4.62 -4.72 -20.38
CA HIS A 137 3.23 -4.56 -20.77
C HIS A 137 3.01 -3.14 -21.31
N ALA A 138 2.16 -2.97 -22.33
CA ALA A 138 1.97 -1.67 -22.98
C ALA A 138 1.50 -0.57 -22.01
N SER A 139 0.70 -0.92 -20.99
CA SER A 139 0.26 0.04 -19.96
C SER A 139 1.35 0.52 -18.99
N GLN A 140 2.58 0.01 -19.11
CA GLN A 140 3.75 0.50 -18.37
C GLN A 140 4.34 1.77 -19.01
N TRP A 141 3.95 2.09 -20.25
CA TRP A 141 4.43 3.25 -20.98
C TRP A 141 4.19 4.55 -20.20
N GLY A 142 5.23 5.39 -20.10
CA GLY A 142 5.18 6.66 -19.37
C GLY A 142 5.29 6.56 -17.84
N LEU A 143 5.14 5.36 -17.26
CA LEU A 143 5.22 5.15 -15.81
C LEU A 143 6.56 4.54 -15.37
N ILE A 144 7.12 3.65 -16.20
CA ILE A 144 8.26 2.79 -15.83
C ILE A 144 9.32 2.85 -16.92
N CYS A 145 10.59 2.82 -16.53
CA CYS A 145 11.69 2.64 -17.45
C CYS A 145 11.69 1.20 -18.02
N PRO A 146 11.61 1.00 -19.34
CA PRO A 146 11.60 -0.35 -19.93
C PRO A 146 12.95 -1.06 -19.85
N SER A 147 14.06 -0.32 -19.72
CA SER A 147 15.42 -0.85 -19.80
C SER A 147 16.06 -1.07 -18.43
N ASP A 148 15.64 -0.33 -17.40
CA ASP A 148 16.31 -0.30 -16.10
C ASP A 148 15.74 -1.37 -15.16
N THR A 149 16.13 -2.62 -15.42
CA THR A 149 15.83 -3.81 -14.64
C THR A 149 17.11 -4.63 -14.44
N PRO A 150 17.34 -5.23 -13.26
CA PRO A 150 18.46 -6.13 -13.07
C PRO A 150 18.30 -7.40 -13.94
N GLU A 151 19.43 -8.00 -14.29
CA GLU A 151 19.47 -9.29 -14.98
C GLU A 151 19.16 -10.47 -14.03
N GLY A 152 18.83 -11.63 -14.60
CA GLY A 152 18.60 -12.86 -13.84
C GLY A 152 17.21 -12.98 -13.22
N GLU A 153 17.12 -13.56 -12.02
CA GLU A 153 15.84 -13.92 -11.38
C GLU A 153 14.96 -12.71 -11.03
N ALA A 154 15.55 -11.53 -10.86
CA ALA A 154 14.82 -10.30 -10.57
C ALA A 154 14.36 -9.56 -11.83
N CYS A 155 14.72 -10.04 -13.03
CA CYS A 155 14.39 -9.40 -14.28
C CYS A 155 12.87 -9.27 -14.45
N GLY A 156 12.43 -8.02 -14.70
CA GLY A 156 11.03 -7.65 -14.84
C GLY A 156 10.23 -7.62 -13.54
N LEU A 157 10.82 -7.95 -12.38
CA LEU A 157 10.17 -7.84 -11.06
C LEU A 157 10.65 -6.61 -10.29
N VAL A 158 11.90 -6.21 -10.51
CA VAL A 158 12.48 -4.97 -10.01
C VAL A 158 12.53 -4.01 -11.17
N LYS A 159 11.89 -2.85 -11.04
CA LYS A 159 11.82 -1.85 -12.10
C LYS A 159 12.01 -0.46 -11.51
N ASN A 160 12.42 0.48 -12.35
CA ASN A 160 12.56 1.88 -11.94
C ASN A 160 11.45 2.73 -12.54
N VAL A 161 10.96 3.67 -11.73
CA VAL A 161 9.94 4.64 -12.12
C VAL A 161 10.49 5.62 -13.16
N ALA A 162 9.66 6.06 -14.11
CA ALA A 162 10.06 7.03 -15.13
C ALA A 162 10.30 8.43 -14.52
N LEU A 163 11.14 9.24 -15.17
CA LEU A 163 11.54 10.57 -14.66
C LEU A 163 10.35 11.52 -14.40
N MET A 164 9.32 11.46 -15.24
CA MET A 164 8.13 12.31 -15.15
C MET A 164 6.96 11.66 -14.39
N CYS A 165 7.16 10.45 -13.87
CA CYS A 165 6.08 9.74 -13.20
C CYS A 165 5.82 10.35 -11.82
N HIS A 166 4.58 10.74 -11.59
CA HIS A 166 4.09 11.25 -10.31
C HIS A 166 3.23 10.19 -9.62
N VAL A 167 3.57 9.86 -8.38
CA VAL A 167 2.76 8.93 -7.58
C VAL A 167 1.72 9.70 -6.81
N THR A 168 0.45 9.38 -7.04
CA THR A 168 -0.68 9.97 -6.32
C THR A 168 -0.68 9.49 -4.87
N VAL A 169 -0.90 10.42 -3.94
CA VAL A 169 -1.17 10.13 -2.53
C VAL A 169 -2.69 10.16 -2.29
N GLU A 170 -3.14 9.43 -1.26
CA GLU A 170 -4.55 9.47 -0.87
C GLU A 170 -4.93 10.88 -0.38
N VAL A 171 -6.10 11.34 -0.80
CA VAL A 171 -6.68 12.64 -0.44
C VAL A 171 -8.10 12.38 0.04
N ASP A 172 -8.53 13.15 1.03
CA ASP A 172 -9.91 13.10 1.53
C ASP A 172 -10.90 13.40 0.40
N ASP A 173 -11.88 12.51 0.27
CA ASP A 173 -12.85 12.50 -0.80
C ASP A 173 -14.17 13.20 -0.42
N ALA A 174 -14.33 13.59 0.84
CA ALA A 174 -15.55 14.22 1.36
C ALA A 174 -16.00 15.44 0.54
N HIS A 175 -15.07 16.32 0.21
CA HIS A 175 -15.34 17.54 -0.58
C HIS A 175 -15.72 17.22 -2.03
N LEU A 176 -15.16 16.14 -2.59
CA LEU A 176 -15.45 15.70 -3.94
C LEU A 176 -16.84 15.07 -4.02
N ILE A 177 -17.22 14.29 -3.00
CA ILE A 177 -18.57 13.73 -2.86
C ILE A 177 -19.61 14.86 -2.75
N GLU A 178 -19.36 15.86 -1.91
CA GLU A 178 -20.25 17.02 -1.75
C GLU A 178 -20.42 17.77 -3.07
N LEU A 179 -19.31 18.07 -3.76
CA LEU A 179 -19.36 18.74 -5.05
C LEU A 179 -20.19 17.95 -6.06
N ILE A 180 -19.95 16.64 -6.20
CA ILE A 180 -20.70 15.77 -7.11
C ILE A 180 -22.19 15.76 -6.76
N SER A 181 -22.53 15.65 -5.47
CA SER A 181 -23.92 15.66 -5.00
C SER A 181 -24.69 16.92 -5.39
N ASN A 182 -23.99 18.05 -5.51
CA ASN A 182 -24.58 19.34 -5.89
C ASN A 182 -24.82 19.46 -7.42
N TYR A 183 -24.15 18.66 -8.25
CA TYR A 183 -24.22 18.74 -9.72
C TYR A 183 -25.13 17.67 -10.36
N TYR A 184 -26.37 17.54 -9.88
CA TYR A 184 -27.42 16.67 -10.44
C TYR A 184 -27.08 15.16 -10.50
N THR A 185 -26.33 14.65 -9.53
CA THR A 185 -26.17 13.20 -9.42
C THR A 185 -27.33 12.51 -8.73
N PHE A 186 -27.80 11.41 -9.33
CA PHE A 186 -28.81 10.56 -8.72
C PHE A 186 -28.17 9.57 -7.76
N PRO A 187 -28.72 9.39 -6.55
CA PRO A 187 -28.20 8.41 -5.63
C PRO A 187 -28.48 6.99 -6.13
N LEU A 188 -27.52 6.08 -5.94
CA LEU A 188 -27.53 4.74 -6.52
C LEU A 188 -28.75 3.88 -6.20
N TYR A 189 -29.40 4.10 -5.05
CA TYR A 189 -30.59 3.35 -4.68
C TYR A 189 -31.79 3.62 -5.60
N GLN A 190 -31.75 4.70 -6.40
CA GLN A 190 -32.79 5.05 -7.38
C GLN A 190 -32.50 4.50 -8.80
N MET A 191 -31.32 3.92 -9.03
CA MET A 191 -30.89 3.46 -10.35
C MET A 191 -31.36 2.03 -10.64
N ARG A 192 -32.19 1.85 -11.69
CA ARG A 192 -32.61 0.51 -12.18
C ARG A 192 -31.76 -0.01 -13.34
N TYR A 193 -31.31 0.84 -14.28
CA TYR A 193 -30.46 0.46 -15.42
C TYR A 193 -29.70 1.70 -15.94
N ALA A 194 -28.36 1.68 -15.93
CA ALA A 194 -27.53 2.74 -16.50
C ALA A 194 -26.29 2.19 -17.22
N LYS A 195 -25.76 2.96 -18.19
CA LYS A 195 -24.46 2.75 -18.84
C LYS A 195 -23.33 3.09 -17.87
N ASN A 196 -22.27 2.30 -17.95
CA ASN A 196 -21.12 2.27 -17.06
C ASN A 196 -20.23 3.52 -17.23
N GLU A 197 -20.36 4.49 -16.35
CA GLU A 197 -19.28 5.43 -16.05
C GLU A 197 -18.94 5.15 -14.59
N TYR A 198 -17.70 5.28 -14.13
CA TYR A 198 -17.35 4.92 -12.75
C TYR A 198 -16.28 5.88 -12.27
N VAL A 199 -16.56 6.62 -11.21
CA VAL A 199 -15.55 7.36 -10.45
C VAL A 199 -15.45 6.67 -9.10
N ASP A 200 -14.25 6.17 -8.78
CA ASP A 200 -14.04 5.40 -7.56
C ASP A 200 -13.96 6.32 -6.34
N VAL A 201 -15.08 6.43 -5.64
CA VAL A 201 -15.17 6.96 -4.27
C VAL A 201 -16.10 6.09 -3.41
N ARG A 202 -16.17 4.78 -3.68
CA ARG A 202 -17.25 3.85 -3.24
C ARG A 202 -18.61 4.10 -3.93
N LEU A 203 -18.59 4.05 -5.26
CA LEU A 203 -19.76 3.89 -6.10
C LEU A 203 -20.56 5.22 -6.23
N LEU A 204 -20.09 6.12 -7.10
CA LEU A 204 -20.95 7.11 -7.76
C LEU A 204 -20.28 7.55 -9.07
N ILE A 205 -21.11 7.69 -10.09
CA ILE A 205 -20.76 7.67 -11.50
C ILE A 205 -21.03 9.06 -12.07
N VAL A 206 -19.99 9.77 -12.53
CA VAL A 206 -20.15 10.90 -13.47
C VAL A 206 -18.96 10.95 -14.44
N LEU A 207 -19.24 10.85 -15.73
CA LEU A 207 -18.36 11.10 -16.87
C LEU A 207 -17.82 12.53 -16.87
N LEU A 208 -16.51 12.63 -17.09
CA LEU A 208 -15.94 13.48 -18.14
C LEU A 208 -15.09 12.61 -19.06
#